data_AF-A0A1F1U9U7-F1
#
_entry.id   AF-A0A1F1U9U7-F1
#
_cell.length_a   1.000
_cell.length_b   1.000
_cell.length_c   1.000
_cell.angle_alpha   90.00
_cell.angle_beta   90.00
_cell.angle_gamma   90.00
#
_symmetry.space_group_name_H-M   'P 1'
#
loop_
_entity.id
_entity.type
_entity.pdbx_description
1 polymer ?
#
loop_
_entity_poly.entity_id
_entity_poly.type
_entity_poly.pdbx_seq_one_letter_code
_entity_poly.pdbx_strand_id
1 'polypeptide(L)'
;MAYSAANFGHSNDKFIDIACAQMRKLDVTSRAFYATGFGEFAEAITKLSGLDRVLMMNTGAEANETAIKAARKWGYKVKGVAADQAKIIVMHGNFHGRTTTIMSFSDDENVRDGFGPFTPGFVSGNLYSAAEDGEQDSFRAA
;
A
#
# COMPACT_ATOMS: atom_id res chain seq x y z
N MET A 1 -18.88 -7.53 -5.76
CA MET A 1 -17.97 -8.66 -6.08
C MET A 1 -16.78 -8.57 -5.14
N ALA A 2 -16.41 -9.63 -4.43
CA ALA A 2 -15.37 -9.60 -3.40
C ALA A 2 -13.97 -9.77 -4.00
N TYR A 3 -13.56 -8.87 -4.90
CA TYR A 3 -12.29 -8.77 -5.64
C TYR A 3 -11.11 -9.62 -5.09
N SER A 4 -11.10 -10.94 -5.35
CA SER A 4 -10.12 -11.91 -4.82
C SER A 4 -9.92 -11.90 -3.28
N ALA A 5 -10.92 -11.46 -2.51
CA ALA A 5 -10.88 -11.40 -1.05
C ALA A 5 -11.33 -12.70 -0.38
N ALA A 6 -12.16 -13.51 -1.04
CA ALA A 6 -12.69 -14.78 -0.52
C ALA A 6 -11.98 -16.00 -1.15
N ASN A 7 -10.64 -15.99 -1.20
CA ASN A 7 -9.85 -17.02 -1.90
C ASN A 7 -10.07 -18.45 -1.38
N PHE A 8 -10.51 -18.60 -0.12
CA PHE A 8 -10.76 -19.90 0.52
C PHE A 8 -12.27 -20.26 0.60
N GLY A 9 -13.11 -19.54 -0.14
CA GLY A 9 -14.56 -19.71 -0.13
C GLY A 9 -15.26 -18.89 0.96
N HIS A 10 -16.57 -18.74 0.81
CA HIS A 10 -17.42 -18.09 1.78
C HIS A 10 -17.68 -19.01 2.98
N SER A 11 -17.73 -18.42 4.18
CA SER A 11 -18.10 -19.13 5.41
C SER A 11 -17.26 -20.39 5.67
N ASN A 12 -15.94 -20.28 5.53
CA ASN A 12 -15.03 -21.39 5.83
C ASN A 12 -15.06 -21.69 7.34
N ASP A 13 -15.59 -22.86 7.73
CA ASP A 13 -15.78 -23.27 9.13
C ASP A 13 -14.49 -23.16 9.96
N LYS A 14 -13.35 -23.59 9.38
CA LYS A 14 -12.06 -23.53 10.06
C LYS A 14 -11.67 -22.10 10.44
N PHE A 15 -11.92 -21.12 9.56
CA PHE A 15 -11.65 -19.71 9.88
C PHE A 15 -12.63 -19.14 10.90
N ILE A 16 -13.91 -19.49 10.80
CA ILE A 16 -14.93 -19.05 11.75
C ILE A 16 -14.58 -19.54 13.16
N ASP A 17 -14.23 -20.82 13.30
CA ASP A 17 -13.90 -21.42 14.59
C ASP A 17 -12.66 -20.78 15.22
N ILE A 18 -11.58 -20.62 14.44
CA ILE A 18 -10.33 -20.00 14.91
C ILE A 18 -10.57 -18.53 15.30
N ALA A 19 -11.29 -17.77 14.47
CA ALA A 19 -11.59 -16.36 14.73
C ALA A 19 -12.44 -16.21 16.01
N CYS A 20 -13.49 -17.01 16.16
CA CYS A 20 -14.34 -17.02 17.36
C CYS A 20 -13.55 -17.37 18.62
N ALA A 21 -12.69 -18.39 18.56
CA ALA A 21 -11.85 -18.79 19.67
C ALA A 21 -10.90 -17.65 20.11
N GLN A 22 -10.26 -16.97 19.16
CA GLN A 22 -9.36 -15.85 19.45
C GLN A 22 -10.14 -14.65 20.02
N MET A 23 -11.27 -14.27 19.42
CA MET A 23 -12.08 -13.13 19.90
C MET A 23 -12.62 -13.33 21.32
N ARG A 24 -12.91 -14.58 21.72
CA ARG A 24 -13.29 -14.90 23.11
C ARG A 24 -12.15 -14.73 24.10
N LYS A 25 -10.90 -14.80 23.64
CA LYS A 25 -9.70 -14.64 24.47
C LYS A 25 -9.25 -13.18 24.53
N LEU A 26 -9.14 -12.52 23.37
CA LEU A 26 -8.69 -11.14 23.21
C LEU A 26 -8.94 -10.69 21.76
N ASP A 27 -9.57 -9.54 21.58
CA ASP A 27 -9.92 -8.98 20.27
C ASP A 27 -8.92 -7.93 19.76
N VAL A 28 -8.79 -6.80 20.46
CA VAL A 28 -7.98 -5.65 20.05
C VAL A 28 -7.10 -5.20 21.21
N THR A 29 -5.82 -5.13 20.92
CA THR A 29 -4.85 -4.38 21.72
C THR A 29 -4.26 -3.28 20.86
N SER A 30 -4.01 -2.11 21.44
CA SER A 30 -3.18 -1.13 20.75
C SER A 30 -1.75 -1.68 20.59
N ARG A 31 -1.02 -1.17 19.59
CA ARG A 31 0.41 -1.48 19.41
C ARG A 31 1.31 -0.99 20.56
N ALA A 32 0.73 -0.36 21.59
CA ALA A 32 1.45 0.01 22.81
C ALA A 32 1.74 -1.18 23.72
N PHE A 33 1.06 -2.33 23.49
CA PHE A 33 1.25 -3.55 24.26
C PHE A 33 1.73 -4.68 23.36
N TYR A 34 2.43 -5.65 23.96
CA TYR A 34 2.75 -6.90 23.29
C TYR A 34 1.53 -7.80 23.26
N ALA A 35 0.99 -8.05 22.07
CA ALA A 35 -0.05 -9.04 21.83
C ALA A 35 0.58 -10.41 21.52
N THR A 36 0.12 -11.45 22.21
CA THR A 36 0.50 -12.83 21.88
C THR A 36 0.01 -13.18 20.47
N GLY A 37 0.84 -13.86 19.67
CA GLY A 37 0.51 -14.31 18.30
C GLY A 37 0.95 -13.35 17.17
N PHE A 38 1.11 -12.04 17.43
CA PHE A 38 1.54 -11.11 16.38
C PHE A 38 2.98 -11.37 15.92
N GLY A 39 3.88 -11.75 16.84
CA GLY A 39 5.27 -12.07 16.49
C GLY A 39 5.39 -13.28 15.56
N GLU A 40 4.68 -14.36 15.87
CA GLU A 40 4.61 -15.57 15.04
C GLU A 40 4.01 -15.28 13.67
N PHE A 41 2.93 -14.49 13.63
CA PHE A 41 2.31 -14.03 12.39
C PHE A 41 3.29 -13.19 11.56
N ALA A 42 3.98 -12.23 12.18
CA ALA A 42 4.95 -11.38 11.50
C ALA A 42 6.11 -12.20 10.92
N GLU A 43 6.62 -13.17 11.66
CA GLU A 43 7.67 -14.10 11.19
C GLU A 43 7.20 -14.96 10.02
N ALA A 44 5.97 -15.49 10.07
CA ALA A 44 5.42 -16.27 8.97
C ALA A 44 5.32 -15.45 7.67
N ILE A 45 4.89 -14.19 7.76
CA ILE A 45 4.75 -13.30 6.60
C ILE A 45 6.11 -12.85 6.05
N THR A 46 7.09 -12.52 6.91
CA THR A 46 8.44 -12.16 6.44
C THR A 46 9.13 -13.34 5.76
N LYS A 47 8.99 -14.55 6.31
CA LYS A 47 9.46 -15.79 5.64
C LYS A 47 8.79 -16.03 4.30
N LEU A 48 7.48 -15.84 4.21
CA LEU A 48 6.72 -16.05 2.96
C LEU A 48 7.08 -15.02 1.88
N SER A 49 7.26 -13.75 2.26
CA SER A 49 7.51 -12.65 1.33
C SER A 49 8.99 -12.45 0.98
N GLY A 50 9.91 -13.00 1.79
CA GLY A 50 11.35 -12.74 1.66
C GLY A 50 11.77 -11.33 2.10
N LEU A 51 10.89 -10.58 2.75
CA LEU A 51 11.18 -9.23 3.25
C LEU A 51 11.61 -9.25 4.72
N ASP A 52 12.47 -8.32 5.12
CA ASP A 52 13.00 -8.26 6.49
C ASP A 52 11.96 -7.82 7.54
N ARG A 53 10.91 -7.09 7.12
CA ARG A 53 9.96 -6.42 8.01
C ARG A 53 8.56 -6.43 7.42
N VAL A 54 7.56 -6.40 8.29
CA VAL A 54 6.14 -6.26 7.93
C VAL A 54 5.50 -5.14 8.76
N LEU A 55 4.60 -4.39 8.15
CA LEU A 55 3.71 -3.46 8.84
C LEU A 55 2.27 -3.78 8.45
N MET A 56 1.46 -4.13 9.46
CA MET A 56 0.05 -4.47 9.24
C MET A 56 -0.84 -3.23 9.26
N MET A 57 -1.71 -3.16 8.25
CA MET A 57 -2.80 -2.19 8.11
C MET A 57 -4.13 -2.94 7.91
N ASN A 58 -5.26 -2.25 8.00
CA ASN A 58 -6.58 -2.88 7.95
C ASN A 58 -7.11 -2.97 6.51
N THR A 59 -6.76 -2.01 5.65
CA THR A 59 -7.21 -1.96 4.26
C THR A 59 -6.05 -1.86 3.26
N GLY A 60 -6.31 -2.22 2.00
CA GLY A 60 -5.35 -2.00 0.92
C GLY A 60 -5.00 -0.52 0.71
N ALA A 61 -5.96 0.39 0.92
CA ALA A 61 -5.72 1.83 0.80
C ALA A 61 -4.74 2.32 1.87
N GLU A 62 -4.89 1.89 3.12
CA GLU A 62 -3.95 2.23 4.19
C GLU A 62 -2.55 1.64 3.97
N ALA A 63 -2.47 0.43 3.42
CA ALA A 63 -1.20 -0.17 3.02
C ALA A 63 -0.50 0.68 1.94
N ASN A 64 -1.24 1.14 0.93
CA ASN A 64 -0.70 2.01 -0.13
C ASN A 64 -0.30 3.41 0.38
N GLU A 65 -1.10 4.05 1.25
CA GLU A 65 -0.73 5.31 1.92
C GLU A 65 0.55 5.16 2.74
N THR A 66 0.68 4.04 3.44
CA THR A 66 1.90 3.71 4.18
C THR A 66 3.10 3.56 3.26
N ALA A 67 2.95 2.84 2.14
CA ALA A 67 4.02 2.66 1.17
C ALA A 67 4.46 4.01 0.55
N ILE A 68 3.51 4.87 0.19
CA ILE A 68 3.77 6.24 -0.30
C ILE A 68 4.59 7.04 0.73
N LYS A 69 4.16 7.00 2.01
CA LYS A 69 4.87 7.70 3.09
C LYS A 69 6.27 7.15 3.32
N ALA A 70 6.43 5.82 3.30
CA ALA A 70 7.72 5.18 3.47
C ALA A 70 8.68 5.55 2.33
N ALA A 71 8.22 5.47 1.07
CA ALA A 71 9.00 5.84 -0.11
C ALA A 71 9.43 7.31 -0.08
N ARG A 72 8.51 8.24 0.21
CA ARG A 72 8.83 9.68 0.34
C ARG A 72 9.83 9.93 1.47
N LYS A 73 9.59 9.36 2.66
CA LYS A 73 10.49 9.54 3.82
C LYS A 73 11.89 8.99 3.51
N TRP A 74 11.99 7.83 2.87
CA TRP A 74 13.27 7.28 2.44
C TRP A 74 13.94 8.15 1.38
N GLY A 75 13.19 8.63 0.39
CA GLY A 75 13.68 9.56 -0.62
C GLY A 75 14.35 10.79 -0.02
N TYR A 76 13.69 11.42 0.97
CA TYR A 76 14.24 12.60 1.65
C TYR A 76 15.39 12.29 2.62
N LYS A 77 15.30 11.20 3.39
CA LYS A 77 16.24 10.93 4.48
C LYS A 77 17.46 10.11 4.08
N VAL A 78 17.35 9.32 3.03
CA VAL A 78 18.38 8.35 2.62
C VAL A 78 18.85 8.64 1.21
N LYS A 79 17.93 8.79 0.24
CA LYS A 79 18.31 9.07 -1.15
C LYS A 79 18.86 10.48 -1.34
N GLY A 80 18.37 11.46 -0.57
CA GLY A 80 18.80 12.85 -0.64
C GLY A 80 17.94 13.73 -1.54
N VAL A 81 16.73 13.29 -1.89
CA VAL A 81 15.77 14.10 -2.65
C VAL A 81 15.49 15.39 -1.88
N ALA A 82 15.48 16.52 -2.58
CA ALA A 82 15.18 17.82 -1.98
C ALA A 82 13.78 17.82 -1.33
N ALA A 83 13.62 18.59 -0.26
CA ALA A 83 12.36 18.68 0.48
C ALA A 83 11.18 19.03 -0.46
N ASP A 84 10.07 18.30 -0.32
CA ASP A 84 8.84 18.43 -1.13
C ASP A 84 9.02 18.20 -2.65
N GLN A 85 10.17 17.68 -3.09
CA GLN A 85 10.44 17.36 -4.50
C GLN A 85 10.30 15.88 -4.86
N ALA A 86 9.88 15.01 -3.92
CA ALA A 86 9.71 13.59 -4.24
C ALA A 86 8.59 13.36 -5.27
N LYS A 87 8.91 12.59 -6.31
CA LYS A 87 7.96 12.10 -7.32
C LYS A 87 7.83 10.59 -7.22
N ILE A 88 6.61 10.08 -7.31
CA ILE A 88 6.31 8.65 -7.42
C ILE A 88 5.71 8.40 -8.79
N ILE A 89 6.29 7.47 -9.54
CA ILE A 89 5.77 7.05 -10.83
C ILE A 89 4.62 6.08 -10.59
N VAL A 90 3.49 6.33 -11.24
CA VAL A 90 2.31 5.46 -11.26
C VAL A 90 1.95 5.11 -12.70
N MET A 91 1.15 4.07 -12.88
CA MET A 91 0.75 3.61 -14.22
C MET A 91 -0.67 4.06 -14.57
N HIS A 92 -0.93 4.26 -15.85
CA HIS A 92 -2.31 4.37 -16.35
C HIS A 92 -3.11 3.09 -16.09
N GLY A 93 -4.42 3.23 -15.83
CA GLY A 93 -5.31 2.13 -15.47
C GLY A 93 -5.09 1.56 -14.06
N ASN A 94 -4.43 2.31 -13.18
CA ASN A 94 -4.15 1.86 -11.82
C ASN A 94 -5.40 1.85 -10.92
N PHE A 95 -5.41 0.97 -9.93
CA PHE A 95 -6.37 1.00 -8.83
C PHE A 95 -5.67 0.67 -7.51
N HIS A 96 -5.53 1.67 -6.64
CA HIS A 96 -4.84 1.52 -5.36
C HIS A 96 -5.71 1.83 -4.14
N GLY A 97 -6.99 2.21 -4.34
CA GLY A 97 -7.90 2.61 -3.27
C GLY A 97 -8.59 3.94 -3.54
N ARG A 98 -9.22 4.52 -2.52
CA ARG A 98 -10.11 5.69 -2.64
C ARG A 98 -9.82 6.81 -1.63
N THR A 99 -8.64 6.82 -1.01
CA THR A 99 -8.24 7.98 -0.19
C THR A 99 -7.88 9.15 -1.11
N THR A 100 -7.96 10.39 -0.61
CA THR A 100 -7.67 11.59 -1.40
C THR A 100 -6.29 11.52 -2.08
N THR A 101 -5.23 11.08 -1.38
CA THR A 101 -3.89 10.91 -1.98
C THR A 101 -3.92 9.88 -3.10
N ILE A 102 -4.59 8.76 -2.90
CA ILE A 102 -4.62 7.66 -3.87
C ILE A 102 -5.40 8.05 -5.12
N MET A 103 -6.57 8.67 -4.95
CA MET A 103 -7.36 9.19 -6.07
C MET A 103 -6.62 10.29 -6.84
N SER A 104 -5.64 10.97 -6.21
CA SER A 104 -4.84 12.02 -6.86
C SER A 104 -4.04 11.54 -8.05
N PHE A 105 -3.74 10.25 -8.13
CA PHE A 105 -3.00 9.63 -9.23
C PHE A 105 -3.81 8.58 -10.01
N SER A 106 -5.12 8.48 -9.75
CA SER A 106 -6.06 7.75 -10.61
C SER A 106 -6.19 8.45 -11.96
N ASP A 107 -6.46 7.72 -13.03
CA ASP A 107 -6.88 8.25 -14.33
C ASP A 107 -8.37 7.99 -14.64
N ASP A 108 -9.11 7.35 -13.73
CA ASP A 108 -10.58 7.25 -13.78
C ASP A 108 -11.22 8.57 -13.34
N GLU A 109 -11.86 9.28 -14.27
CA GLU A 109 -12.56 10.54 -14.02
C GLU A 109 -13.70 10.40 -12.99
N ASN A 110 -14.41 9.26 -12.96
CA ASN A 110 -15.52 9.05 -12.02
C ASN A 110 -15.04 8.94 -10.57
N VAL A 111 -13.81 8.49 -10.38
CA VAL A 111 -13.17 8.41 -9.05
C VAL A 111 -12.63 9.78 -8.61
N ARG A 112 -12.40 10.68 -9.56
CA ARG A 112 -11.80 12.00 -9.31
C ARG A 112 -12.82 13.12 -9.19
N ASP A 113 -13.91 13.06 -9.94
CA ASP A 113 -14.87 14.15 -10.05
C ASP A 113 -15.38 14.61 -8.68
N GLY A 114 -15.30 15.93 -8.42
CA GLY A 114 -15.71 16.54 -7.16
C GLY A 114 -14.82 16.31 -5.93
N PHE A 115 -13.69 15.60 -6.03
CA PHE A 115 -12.81 15.28 -4.87
C PHE A 115 -11.51 16.08 -4.78
N GLY A 116 -11.33 17.08 -5.65
CA GLY A 116 -10.17 17.97 -5.61
C GLY A 116 -10.13 18.90 -4.38
N PRO A 117 -8.99 19.57 -4.10
CA PRO A 117 -7.73 19.51 -4.85
C PRO A 117 -6.94 18.22 -4.60
N PHE A 118 -6.15 17.81 -5.60
CA PHE A 118 -5.38 16.57 -5.55
C PHE A 118 -3.97 16.76 -4.99
N THR A 119 -3.50 15.73 -4.29
CA THR A 119 -2.16 15.66 -3.71
C THR A 119 -1.12 15.59 -4.83
N PRO A 120 -0.13 16.51 -4.86
CA PRO A 120 0.90 16.50 -5.89
C PRO A 120 1.95 15.41 -5.65
N GLY A 121 2.93 15.33 -6.55
CA GLY A 121 4.10 14.46 -6.40
C GLY A 121 3.93 13.07 -7.02
N PHE A 122 3.05 12.94 -8.01
CA PHE A 122 2.87 11.72 -8.81
C PHE A 122 3.08 12.03 -10.29
N VAL A 123 3.68 11.09 -11.02
CA VAL A 123 3.88 11.15 -12.47
C VAL A 123 3.26 9.88 -13.07
N SER A 124 2.34 10.04 -14.02
CA SER A 124 1.67 8.91 -14.67
C SER A 124 2.39 8.55 -15.97
N GLY A 125 2.55 7.25 -16.23
CA GLY A 125 3.13 6.74 -17.47
C GLY A 125 2.48 5.42 -17.93
N ASN A 126 2.78 5.01 -19.16
CA ASN A 126 2.35 3.73 -19.72
C ASN A 126 3.44 2.67 -19.52
N LEU A 127 3.03 1.42 -19.22
CA LEU A 127 3.90 0.26 -19.07
C LEU A 127 4.78 -0.02 -20.30
N TYR A 128 4.37 0.42 -21.50
CA TYR A 128 5.02 0.10 -22.77
C TYR A 128 5.82 1.25 -23.41
N SER A 129 5.65 2.51 -23.00
CA SER A 129 6.43 3.62 -23.57
C SER A 129 7.77 3.84 -22.87
N ALA A 130 7.92 3.39 -21.61
CA ALA A 130 9.17 3.49 -20.87
C ALA A 130 10.31 2.61 -21.43
N ALA A 131 9.99 1.67 -22.34
CA ALA A 131 10.98 0.82 -23.01
C ALA A 131 11.49 1.41 -24.35
N GLU A 132 10.76 2.35 -24.94
CA GLU A 132 11.08 2.91 -26.27
C GLU A 132 11.57 4.36 -26.21
N ASP A 133 11.16 5.12 -25.20
CA ASP A 133 11.61 6.49 -25.01
C ASP A 133 12.88 6.50 -24.13
N GLY A 134 14.01 6.87 -24.74
CA GLY A 134 15.34 6.99 -24.13
C GLY A 134 15.48 8.05 -23.03
N GLU A 135 14.46 8.24 -22.20
CA GLU A 135 14.41 9.20 -21.10
C GLU A 135 15.01 8.60 -19.81
N GLN A 136 16.18 7.95 -19.92
CA GLN A 136 16.92 7.45 -18.75
C GLN A 136 17.68 8.56 -18.00
N ASP A 137 17.87 9.73 -18.61
CA ASP A 137 18.76 10.77 -18.09
C ASP A 137 18.07 11.81 -17.17
N SER A 138 16.75 11.97 -17.20
CA SER A 138 16.05 12.91 -16.31
C SER A 138 15.82 12.35 -14.89
N PHE A 139 15.99 11.05 -14.68
CA PHE A 139 15.71 10.37 -13.40
C PHE A 139 16.97 10.01 -12.59
N ARG A 140 18.17 10.18 -13.16
CA ARG A 140 19.45 9.94 -12.47
C ARG A 140 19.93 11.13 -11.63
N ALA A 141 19.29 12.29 -11.75
CA ALA A 141 19.73 13.53 -11.11
C ALA A 141 18.98 13.92 -9.81
N ALA A 142 18.23 13.00 -9.18
CA ALA A 142 17.47 13.28 -7.95
C ALA A 142 17.62 12.20 -6.87
#